data_AF-A0A7X1PAA1-F1
#
_entry.id   AF-A0A7X1PAA1-F1
#
_cell.length_a   1.000
_cell.length_b   1.000
_cell.length_c   1.000
_cell.angle_alpha   90.00
_cell.angle_beta   90.00
_cell.angle_gamma   90.00
#
_symmetry.space_group_name_H-M   'P 1'
#
loop_
_entity.id
_entity.type
_entity.pdbx_description
1 polymer ?
#
loop_
_entity_poly.entity_id
_entity_poly.type
_entity_poly.pdbx_seq_one_letter_code
_entity_poly.pdbx_strand_id
1 'polypeptide(L)'
;MNATNLATAFVATCREVFGDRLEAIIQHGSSVKGGEIPGYSDIDFQIYLTSDCFDADAHLQDELCFSFQDAFALLPWSETGFSYGQVYFYDRHRLPAWWTGPAPNTYRELLGKLPDEAKPSTEDFRRSSVRALKELPKYVGADVTNFADTTTDQLPRRLRLLGTTLTPIVFALIAYDADDALAIWSRSKFEALEMLEARYRDMEGPPFARQFYEEIGALFGGKFEAERARHAFKTGVRFLRWAEAIGKTLPDTDVSPTSGRRR
;
A
#
# COMPACT_ATOMS: atom_id res chain seq x y z
N MET A 1 24.79 1.99 3.53
CA MET A 1 24.48 2.56 4.85
C MET A 1 23.20 1.91 5.36
N ASN A 2 23.00 1.85 6.69
CA ASN A 2 21.91 1.07 7.29
C ASN A 2 20.58 1.86 7.23
N ALA A 3 19.42 1.20 7.12
CA ALA A 3 18.10 1.84 7.06
C ALA A 3 17.82 2.82 8.23
N THR A 4 18.52 2.63 9.37
CA THR A 4 18.52 3.53 10.52
C THR A 4 18.99 4.96 10.19
N ASN A 5 19.91 5.13 9.25
CA ASN A 5 20.41 6.46 8.86
C ASN A 5 19.36 7.23 8.07
N LEU A 6 18.60 6.55 7.20
CA LEU A 6 17.51 7.17 6.45
C LEU A 6 16.37 7.60 7.37
N ALA A 7 15.93 6.74 8.28
CA ALA A 7 14.85 7.09 9.21
C ALA A 7 15.20 8.32 10.06
N THR A 8 16.45 8.41 10.51
CA THR A 8 16.95 9.57 11.26
C THR A 8 16.96 10.84 10.40
N ALA A 9 17.48 10.75 9.17
CA ALA A 9 17.47 11.87 8.22
C ALA A 9 16.05 12.31 7.88
N PHE A 10 15.14 11.36 7.65
CA PHE A 10 13.73 11.62 7.36
C PHE A 10 13.04 12.37 8.49
N VAL A 11 13.25 11.96 9.76
CA VAL A 11 12.71 12.68 10.92
C VAL A 11 13.28 14.09 11.01
N ALA A 12 14.59 14.27 10.75
CA ALA A 12 15.21 15.60 10.75
C ALA A 12 14.62 16.50 9.65
N THR A 13 14.48 16.00 8.42
CA THR A 13 13.82 16.68 7.31
C THR A 13 12.39 17.10 7.66
N CYS A 14 11.60 16.21 8.25
CA CYS A 14 10.23 16.55 8.66
C CYS A 14 10.20 17.65 9.72
N ARG A 15 11.12 17.62 10.70
CA ARG A 15 11.21 18.66 11.73
C ARG A 15 11.59 20.03 11.15
N GLU A 16 12.48 20.05 10.17
CA GLU A 16 12.87 21.29 9.49
C GLU A 16 11.70 21.93 8.74
N VAL A 17 10.91 21.12 8.02
CA VAL A 17 9.79 21.61 7.21
C VAL A 17 8.55 21.96 8.07
N PHE A 18 8.19 21.09 9.00
CA PHE A 18 6.92 21.21 9.72
C PHE A 18 7.05 21.87 11.10
N GLY A 19 8.23 21.83 11.72
CA GLY A 19 8.47 22.40 13.05
C GLY A 19 7.52 21.83 14.10
N ASP A 20 6.91 22.71 14.89
CA ASP A 20 5.97 22.34 15.97
C ASP A 20 4.64 21.75 15.47
N ARG A 21 4.37 21.81 14.16
CA ARG A 21 3.17 21.23 13.53
C ARG A 21 3.29 19.72 13.34
N LEU A 22 4.46 19.14 13.58
CA LEU A 22 4.75 17.72 13.43
C LEU A 22 4.40 16.94 14.69
N GLU A 23 3.34 16.14 14.65
CA GLU A 23 2.86 15.40 15.81
C GLU A 23 3.47 13.99 15.91
N ALA A 24 3.47 13.25 14.80
CA ALA A 24 4.01 11.89 14.77
C ALA A 24 4.51 11.49 13.38
N ILE A 25 5.47 10.56 13.36
CA ILE A 25 5.94 9.89 12.15
C ILE A 25 5.97 8.40 12.44
N ILE A 26 5.35 7.63 11.55
CA ILE A 26 5.52 6.17 11.54
C ILE A 26 6.13 5.73 10.20
N GLN A 27 6.93 4.68 10.25
CA GLN A 27 7.33 3.89 9.09
C GLN A 27 6.48 2.62 9.04
N HIS A 28 6.02 2.22 7.86
CA HIS A 28 5.21 1.01 7.68
C HIS A 28 5.53 0.28 6.37
N GLY A 29 4.63 -0.63 5.98
CA GLY A 29 4.75 -1.38 4.73
C GLY A 29 5.72 -2.54 4.84
N SER A 30 6.19 -3.03 3.69
CA SER A 30 7.04 -4.23 3.64
C SER A 30 8.36 -4.04 4.39
N SER A 31 8.90 -2.81 4.44
CA SER A 31 10.15 -2.51 5.16
C SER A 31 10.09 -2.74 6.68
N VAL A 32 8.89 -2.86 7.25
CA VAL A 32 8.67 -3.13 8.69
C VAL A 32 8.03 -4.50 8.88
N LYS A 33 7.00 -4.80 8.08
CA LYS A 33 6.20 -6.03 8.17
C LYS A 33 6.92 -7.26 7.58
N GLY A 34 7.96 -7.04 6.80
CA GLY A 34 8.63 -8.04 5.99
C GLY A 34 7.92 -8.31 4.66
N GLY A 35 8.59 -9.08 3.81
CA GLY A 35 8.13 -9.41 2.46
C GLY A 35 8.47 -8.34 1.42
N GLU A 36 9.49 -7.51 1.68
CA GLU A 36 10.03 -6.62 0.66
C GLU A 36 10.62 -7.41 -0.52
N ILE A 37 10.56 -6.79 -1.70
CA ILE A 37 11.25 -7.26 -2.89
C ILE A 37 12.21 -6.13 -3.33
N PRO A 38 13.53 -6.36 -3.33
CA PRO A 38 14.52 -5.36 -3.73
C PRO A 38 14.21 -4.78 -5.13
N GLY A 39 14.36 -3.47 -5.29
CA GLY A 39 14.07 -2.77 -6.55
C GLY A 39 12.58 -2.70 -6.93
N TYR A 40 11.67 -3.27 -6.14
CA TYR A 40 10.23 -3.24 -6.38
C TYR A 40 9.44 -2.58 -5.23
N SER A 41 9.80 -2.92 -3.99
CA SER A 41 9.21 -2.38 -2.77
C SER A 41 9.66 -0.95 -2.49
N ASP A 42 8.82 -0.21 -1.76
CA ASP A 42 9.12 1.12 -1.23
C ASP A 42 9.37 1.09 0.27
N ILE A 43 9.81 2.25 0.78
CA ILE A 43 9.69 2.60 2.18
C ILE A 43 8.50 3.55 2.34
N ASP A 44 7.51 3.13 3.10
CA ASP A 44 6.31 3.92 3.37
C ASP A 44 6.40 4.65 4.72
N PHE A 45 6.03 5.92 4.71
CA PHE A 45 5.90 6.76 5.91
C PHE A 45 4.50 7.36 6.01
N GLN A 46 4.01 7.52 7.23
CA GLN A 46 2.86 8.39 7.51
C GLN A 46 3.31 9.49 8.47
N ILE A 47 2.92 10.70 8.13
CA ILE A 47 3.20 11.91 8.91
C ILE A 47 1.87 12.46 9.40
N TYR A 48 1.76 12.63 10.72
CA TYR A 48 0.63 13.24 11.38
C TYR A 48 0.98 14.68 11.71
N LEU A 49 0.15 15.60 11.22
CA LEU A 49 0.35 17.04 11.32
C LEU A 49 -0.87 17.69 11.97
N THR A 50 -0.65 18.85 12.59
CA THR A 50 -1.74 19.71 13.08
C THR A 50 -2.64 20.18 11.94
N SER A 51 -3.92 20.42 12.24
CA SER A 51 -4.95 20.74 11.24
C SER A 51 -4.66 22.00 10.41
N ASP A 52 -3.87 22.95 10.92
CA ASP A 52 -3.47 24.17 10.21
C ASP A 52 -2.48 23.90 9.06
N CYS A 53 -1.97 22.68 8.90
CA CYS A 53 -1.20 22.26 7.72
C CYS A 53 -2.08 21.94 6.51
N PHE A 54 -3.40 21.82 6.70
CA PHE A 54 -4.33 21.35 5.67
C PHE A 54 -5.33 22.41 5.24
N ASP A 55 -5.87 22.27 4.04
CA ASP A 55 -6.96 23.10 3.53
C ASP A 55 -8.35 22.58 3.97
N ALA A 56 -9.40 23.23 3.47
CA ALA A 56 -10.78 22.86 3.75
C ALA A 56 -11.14 21.46 3.21
N ASP A 57 -10.44 20.97 2.20
CA ASP A 57 -10.64 19.65 1.58
C ASP A 57 -9.68 18.58 2.15
N ALA A 58 -8.93 18.93 3.20
CA ALA A 58 -7.93 18.08 3.86
C ALA A 58 -6.70 17.74 2.99
N HIS A 59 -6.38 18.57 2.00
CA HIS A 59 -5.10 18.50 1.31
C HIS A 59 -4.02 19.26 2.08
N LEU A 60 -2.79 18.77 2.02
CA LEU A 60 -1.64 19.50 2.53
C LEU A 60 -1.51 20.81 1.74
N GLN A 61 -1.30 21.93 2.44
CA GLN A 61 -1.13 23.23 1.78
C GLN A 61 0.03 23.22 0.78
N ASP A 62 -0.16 23.86 -0.37
CA ASP A 62 0.79 23.85 -1.50
C ASP A 62 2.22 24.21 -1.10
N GLU A 63 2.40 25.29 -0.33
CA GLU A 63 3.72 25.74 0.14
C GLU A 63 4.43 24.69 0.99
N LEU A 64 3.68 23.94 1.80
CA LEU A 64 4.23 22.84 2.59
C LEU A 64 4.55 21.64 1.72
N CYS A 65 3.73 21.37 0.70
CA CYS A 65 4.01 20.31 -0.27
C CYS A 65 5.32 20.57 -1.02
N PHE A 66 5.54 21.79 -1.52
CA PHE A 66 6.77 22.15 -2.23
C PHE A 66 7.99 22.17 -1.30
N SER A 67 7.87 22.79 -0.12
CA SER A 67 8.95 22.81 0.88
C SER A 67 9.36 21.40 1.31
N PHE A 68 8.37 20.52 1.50
CA PHE A 68 8.64 19.12 1.82
C PHE A 68 9.31 18.40 0.65
N GLN A 69 8.85 18.61 -0.58
CA GLN A 69 9.43 17.97 -1.75
C GLN A 69 10.90 18.33 -1.90
N ASP A 70 11.24 19.62 -1.79
CA ASP A 70 12.62 20.12 -1.91
C ASP A 70 13.54 19.41 -0.90
N ALA A 71 13.08 19.29 0.35
CA ALA A 71 13.84 18.62 1.40
C ALA A 71 13.87 17.08 1.24
N PHE A 72 12.76 16.48 0.82
CA PHE A 72 12.61 15.04 0.60
C PHE A 72 13.49 14.53 -0.56
N ALA A 73 13.69 15.35 -1.59
CA ALA A 73 14.55 15.02 -2.72
C ALA A 73 16.02 14.88 -2.35
N LEU A 74 16.45 15.50 -1.25
CA LEU A 74 17.84 15.46 -0.76
C LEU A 74 18.15 14.23 0.11
N LEU A 75 17.14 13.42 0.43
CA LEU A 75 17.34 12.21 1.23
C LEU A 75 18.14 11.15 0.46
N PRO A 76 18.96 10.34 1.15
CA PRO A 76 19.86 9.37 0.52
C PRO A 76 19.14 8.08 0.08
N TRP A 77 18.10 8.20 -0.75
CA TRP A 77 17.25 7.08 -1.19
C TRP A 77 18.04 5.95 -1.86
N SER A 78 19.05 6.30 -2.67
CA SER A 78 19.87 5.35 -3.42
C SER A 78 20.63 4.36 -2.54
N GLU A 79 20.79 4.66 -1.24
CA GLU A 79 21.52 3.83 -0.29
C GLU A 79 20.65 2.77 0.40
N THR A 80 19.34 2.79 0.14
CA THR A 80 18.35 2.06 0.95
C THR A 80 17.96 0.70 0.36
N GLY A 81 18.29 0.44 -0.91
CA GLY A 81 17.86 -0.76 -1.63
C GLY A 81 16.38 -0.77 -2.05
N PHE A 82 15.63 0.29 -1.70
CA PHE A 82 14.25 0.52 -2.13
C PHE A 82 14.21 1.43 -3.35
N SER A 83 13.12 1.32 -4.11
CA SER A 83 12.98 2.08 -5.36
C SER A 83 12.67 3.54 -5.12
N TYR A 84 11.92 3.85 -4.05
CA TYR A 84 11.61 5.20 -3.60
C TYR A 84 10.96 5.19 -2.22
N GLY A 85 10.85 6.39 -1.63
CA GLY A 85 10.01 6.63 -0.47
C GLY A 85 8.60 7.05 -0.88
N GLN A 86 7.61 6.62 -0.12
CA GLN A 86 6.23 7.08 -0.23
C GLN A 86 5.79 7.68 1.10
N VAL A 87 5.13 8.83 1.05
CA VAL A 87 4.72 9.58 2.25
C VAL A 87 3.23 9.89 2.17
N TYR A 88 2.53 9.62 3.26
CA TYR A 88 1.13 9.99 3.44
C TYR A 88 1.02 11.02 4.56
N PHE A 89 0.32 12.12 4.29
CA PHE A 89 0.07 13.18 5.27
C PHE A 89 -1.33 13.06 5.81
N TYR A 90 -1.47 13.11 7.14
CA TYR A 90 -2.75 13.00 7.81
C TYR A 90 -2.94 14.09 8.85
N ASP A 91 -4.14 14.66 8.86
CA ASP A 91 -4.70 15.34 10.02
C ASP A 91 -5.33 14.28 10.93
N ARG A 92 -4.82 14.13 12.16
CA ARG A 92 -5.34 13.12 13.10
C ARG A 92 -6.83 13.32 13.44
N HIS A 93 -7.34 14.54 13.31
CA HIS A 93 -8.72 14.91 13.59
C HIS A 93 -9.63 14.79 12.36
N ARG A 94 -9.05 14.63 11.16
CA ARG A 94 -9.77 14.58 9.88
C ARG A 94 -9.27 13.44 8.99
N LEU A 95 -9.15 12.26 9.57
CA LEU A 95 -8.73 11.05 8.86
C LEU A 95 -9.69 10.70 7.72
N PRO A 96 -9.19 10.25 6.54
CA PRO A 96 -10.08 9.92 5.43
C PRO A 96 -11.00 8.75 5.77
N ALA A 97 -12.31 8.87 5.48
CA ALA A 97 -13.30 7.83 5.78
C ALA A 97 -13.03 6.48 5.07
N TRP A 98 -12.27 6.50 3.96
CA TRP A 98 -11.86 5.30 3.27
C TRP A 98 -10.63 4.63 3.90
N TRP A 99 -9.89 5.34 4.76
CA TRP A 99 -8.64 4.86 5.32
C TRP A 99 -8.91 4.02 6.57
N THR A 100 -8.26 2.86 6.66
CA THR A 100 -8.44 1.91 7.77
C THR A 100 -7.44 2.15 8.89
N GLY A 101 -6.29 2.76 8.61
CA GLY A 101 -5.17 2.82 9.56
C GLY A 101 -4.20 1.64 9.44
N PRO A 102 -3.01 1.74 10.05
CA PRO A 102 -2.04 0.65 10.08
C PRO A 102 -2.46 -0.43 11.08
N ALA A 103 -2.27 -1.71 10.73
CA ALA A 103 -2.48 -2.80 11.68
C ALA A 103 -1.44 -2.74 12.82
N PRO A 104 -1.81 -3.16 14.05
CA PRO A 104 -0.86 -3.25 15.15
C PRO A 104 0.36 -4.09 14.79
N ASN A 105 1.52 -3.65 15.28
CA ASN A 105 2.82 -4.29 15.08
C ASN A 105 3.31 -4.33 13.62
N THR A 106 2.69 -3.61 12.68
CA THR A 106 3.14 -3.51 11.28
C THR A 106 3.80 -2.17 10.96
N TYR A 107 4.11 -1.38 11.98
CA TYR A 107 4.71 -0.06 11.85
C TYR A 107 5.71 0.19 12.97
N ARG A 108 6.60 1.15 12.76
CA ARG A 108 7.54 1.66 13.77
C ARG A 108 7.27 3.14 13.99
N GLU A 109 7.15 3.54 15.24
CA GLU A 109 7.04 4.95 15.62
C GLU A 109 8.43 5.56 15.59
N LEU A 110 8.68 6.46 14.63
CA LEU A 110 9.95 7.16 14.47
C LEU A 110 9.96 8.47 15.27
N LEU A 111 8.79 9.10 15.39
CA LEU A 111 8.56 10.30 16.18
C LEU A 111 7.14 10.26 16.75
N GLY A 112 6.97 10.70 17.99
CA GLY A 112 5.64 10.73 18.62
C GLY A 112 5.05 9.33 18.79
N LYS A 113 3.72 9.27 18.88
CA LYS A 113 2.93 8.03 18.96
C LYS A 113 1.88 8.01 17.87
N LEU A 114 1.53 6.83 17.38
CA LEU A 114 0.36 6.70 16.49
C LEU A 114 -0.88 7.22 17.22
N PRO A 115 -1.61 8.20 16.67
CA PRO A 115 -2.83 8.71 17.28
C PRO A 115 -3.86 7.60 17.56
N ASP A 116 -4.64 7.73 18.63
CA ASP A 116 -5.63 6.71 18.99
C ASP A 116 -6.73 6.61 17.92
N GLU A 117 -7.09 7.72 17.28
CA GLU A 117 -8.04 7.83 16.18
C GLU A 117 -7.60 7.06 14.92
N ALA A 118 -6.29 6.84 14.78
CA ALA A 118 -5.69 6.11 13.66
C ALA A 118 -5.63 4.59 13.88
N LYS A 119 -6.02 4.09 15.07
CA LYS A 119 -5.93 2.66 15.41
C LYS A 119 -7.18 1.90 14.93
N PRO A 120 -7.05 0.99 13.95
CA PRO A 120 -8.19 0.18 13.49
C PRO A 120 -8.67 -0.83 14.51
N SER A 121 -9.96 -1.12 14.46
CA SER A 121 -10.54 -2.35 15.00
C SER A 121 -10.48 -3.51 13.99
N THR A 122 -10.72 -4.73 14.45
CA THR A 122 -10.90 -5.91 13.57
C THR A 122 -12.03 -5.69 12.55
N GLU A 123 -13.12 -5.03 12.96
CA GLU A 123 -14.26 -4.78 12.08
C GLU A 123 -13.94 -3.76 10.99
N ASP A 124 -13.08 -2.77 11.27
CA ASP A 124 -12.61 -1.83 10.25
C ASP A 124 -11.89 -2.56 9.11
N PHE A 125 -11.05 -3.54 9.43
CA PHE A 125 -10.38 -4.36 8.42
C PHE A 125 -11.33 -5.28 7.67
N ARG A 126 -12.35 -5.87 8.32
CA ARG A 126 -13.37 -6.64 7.61
C ARG A 126 -14.13 -5.80 6.60
N ARG A 127 -14.67 -4.66 7.03
CA ARG A 127 -15.41 -3.73 6.16
C ARG A 127 -14.54 -3.24 5.00
N SER A 128 -13.29 -2.88 5.29
CA SER A 128 -12.34 -2.45 4.27
C SER A 128 -12.02 -3.57 3.27
N SER A 129 -11.92 -4.82 3.74
CA SER A 129 -11.70 -6.01 2.90
C SER A 129 -12.87 -6.26 1.96
N VAL A 130 -14.11 -6.22 2.48
CA VAL A 130 -15.32 -6.37 1.64
C VAL A 130 -15.40 -5.25 0.62
N ARG A 131 -15.20 -3.99 1.03
CA ARG A 131 -15.18 -2.84 0.12
C ARG A 131 -14.12 -3.00 -0.97
N ALA A 132 -12.89 -3.39 -0.63
CA ALA A 132 -11.82 -3.59 -1.61
C ALA A 132 -12.19 -4.65 -2.66
N LEU A 133 -12.82 -5.75 -2.25
CA LEU A 133 -13.28 -6.80 -3.16
C LEU A 133 -14.45 -6.35 -4.05
N LYS A 134 -15.39 -5.56 -3.51
CA LYS A 134 -16.52 -4.98 -4.26
C LYS A 134 -16.07 -3.92 -5.29
N GLU A 135 -15.09 -3.11 -4.94
CA GLU A 135 -14.55 -2.06 -5.83
C GLU A 135 -13.54 -2.60 -6.86
N LEU A 136 -13.06 -3.84 -6.70
CA LEU A 136 -12.05 -4.44 -7.55
C LEU A 136 -12.32 -4.35 -9.07
N PRO A 137 -13.56 -4.57 -9.59
CA PRO A 137 -13.82 -4.44 -11.03
C PRO A 137 -13.37 -3.11 -11.62
N LYS A 138 -13.55 -2.00 -10.87
CA LYS A 138 -13.16 -0.66 -11.29
C LYS A 138 -11.64 -0.55 -11.45
N TYR A 139 -10.90 -1.09 -10.50
CA TYR A 139 -9.44 -1.05 -10.49
C TYR A 139 -8.83 -1.93 -11.59
N VAL A 140 -9.31 -3.16 -11.73
CA VAL A 140 -8.81 -4.08 -12.77
C VAL A 140 -9.07 -3.54 -14.17
N GLY A 141 -10.25 -2.96 -14.41
CA GLY A 141 -10.57 -2.30 -15.68
C GLY A 141 -9.57 -1.18 -16.00
N ALA A 142 -9.33 -0.29 -15.03
CA ALA A 142 -8.39 0.81 -15.18
C ALA A 142 -6.96 0.31 -15.42
N ASP A 143 -6.49 -0.71 -14.69
CA ASP A 143 -5.13 -1.24 -14.83
C ASP A 143 -4.92 -1.89 -16.20
N VAL A 144 -5.89 -2.66 -16.72
CA VAL A 144 -5.83 -3.25 -18.06
C VAL A 144 -5.83 -2.17 -19.15
N THR A 145 -6.70 -1.17 -19.06
CA THR A 145 -6.74 -0.05 -20.02
C THR A 145 -5.40 0.70 -20.04
N ASN A 146 -4.87 1.04 -18.86
CA ASN A 146 -3.58 1.72 -18.71
C ASN A 146 -2.39 0.87 -19.16
N PHE A 147 -2.54 -0.45 -19.25
CA PHE A 147 -1.48 -1.33 -19.74
C PHE A 147 -1.43 -1.37 -21.27
N ALA A 148 -2.58 -1.19 -21.94
CA ALA A 148 -2.69 -1.31 -23.39
C ALA A 148 -1.85 -0.26 -24.15
N ASP A 149 -1.63 0.92 -23.56
CA ASP A 149 -0.83 2.02 -24.12
C ASP A 149 0.57 2.13 -23.50
N THR A 150 0.99 1.13 -22.71
CA THR A 150 2.27 1.14 -21.99
C THR A 150 3.45 0.79 -22.90
N THR A 151 4.46 1.65 -22.91
CA THR A 151 5.75 1.39 -23.58
C THR A 151 6.65 0.50 -22.73
N THR A 152 7.67 -0.12 -23.33
CA THR A 152 8.55 -1.09 -22.63
C THR A 152 9.26 -0.49 -21.40
N ASP A 153 9.68 0.77 -21.47
CA ASP A 153 10.30 1.52 -20.38
C ASP A 153 9.34 1.83 -19.22
N GLN A 154 8.03 1.83 -19.47
CA GLN A 154 7.00 2.05 -18.46
C GLN A 154 6.54 0.77 -17.74
N LEU A 155 6.91 -0.41 -18.25
CA LEU A 155 6.52 -1.71 -17.68
C LEU A 155 6.87 -1.87 -16.18
N PRO A 156 8.06 -1.47 -15.68
CA PRO A 156 8.36 -1.57 -14.26
C PRO A 156 7.34 -0.82 -13.40
N ARG A 157 6.99 0.41 -13.79
CA ARG A 157 5.98 1.22 -13.09
C ARG A 157 4.61 0.57 -13.14
N ARG A 158 4.20 -0.01 -14.27
CA ARG A 158 2.89 -0.68 -14.39
C ARG A 158 2.79 -1.92 -13.52
N LEU A 159 3.81 -2.76 -13.50
CA LEU A 159 3.87 -3.93 -12.63
C LEU A 159 3.73 -3.55 -11.16
N ARG A 160 4.44 -2.49 -10.78
CA ARG A 160 4.38 -1.96 -9.44
C ARG A 160 3.00 -1.45 -9.05
N LEU A 161 2.35 -0.66 -9.90
CA LEU A 161 0.98 -0.21 -9.70
C LEU A 161 -0.01 -1.38 -9.62
N LEU A 162 0.17 -2.42 -10.44
CA LEU A 162 -0.68 -3.62 -10.34
C LEU A 162 -0.52 -4.28 -8.97
N GLY A 163 0.70 -4.36 -8.42
CA GLY A 163 0.89 -4.97 -7.11
C GLY A 163 0.42 -4.12 -5.92
N THR A 164 0.24 -2.79 -6.06
CA THR A 164 -0.46 -1.99 -5.05
C THR A 164 -1.96 -2.28 -5.03
N THR A 165 -2.54 -2.74 -6.16
CA THR A 165 -3.89 -3.33 -6.20
C THR A 165 -3.90 -4.77 -5.69
N LEU A 166 -2.92 -5.59 -6.10
CA LEU A 166 -2.91 -7.04 -5.83
C LEU A 166 -2.70 -7.37 -4.35
N THR A 167 -1.74 -6.70 -3.69
CA THR A 167 -1.38 -7.02 -2.30
C THR A 167 -2.60 -6.87 -1.36
N PRO A 168 -3.31 -5.73 -1.35
CA PRO A 168 -4.50 -5.57 -0.50
C PRO A 168 -5.60 -6.61 -0.79
N ILE A 169 -5.75 -7.05 -2.03
CA ILE A 169 -6.77 -8.06 -2.40
C ILE A 169 -6.42 -9.44 -1.85
N VAL A 170 -5.13 -9.81 -1.81
CA VAL A 170 -4.68 -11.05 -1.13
C VAL A 170 -5.12 -11.02 0.34
N PHE A 171 -4.86 -9.95 1.07
CA PHE A 171 -5.29 -9.82 2.46
C PHE A 171 -6.82 -9.80 2.58
N ALA A 172 -7.51 -9.06 1.72
CA ALA A 172 -8.96 -8.92 1.77
C ALA A 172 -9.69 -10.26 1.60
N LEU A 173 -9.24 -11.12 0.69
CA LEU A 173 -9.83 -12.44 0.44
C LEU A 173 -9.75 -13.41 1.62
N ILE A 174 -8.83 -13.17 2.55
CA ILE A 174 -8.62 -13.99 3.74
C ILE A 174 -9.32 -13.34 4.94
N ALA A 175 -9.35 -12.00 4.99
CA ALA A 175 -9.78 -11.23 6.14
C ALA A 175 -11.29 -10.93 6.19
N TYR A 176 -12.02 -10.96 5.08
CA TYR A 176 -13.40 -10.46 5.03
C TYR A 176 -14.38 -11.17 5.98
N ASP A 177 -14.16 -12.45 6.29
CA ASP A 177 -14.98 -13.26 7.19
C ASP A 177 -14.19 -13.86 8.37
N ALA A 178 -12.93 -13.45 8.55
CA ALA A 178 -12.09 -13.99 9.59
C ALA A 178 -12.47 -13.44 10.97
N ASP A 179 -12.47 -14.28 12.01
CA ASP A 179 -12.70 -13.87 13.40
C ASP A 179 -11.69 -12.80 13.87
N ASP A 180 -10.45 -12.89 13.38
CA ASP A 180 -9.38 -11.92 13.65
C ASP A 180 -8.76 -11.40 12.34
N ALA A 181 -9.51 -10.56 11.64
CA ALA A 181 -9.02 -9.83 10.46
C ALA A 181 -7.76 -9.01 10.77
N LEU A 182 -7.65 -8.45 11.97
CA LEU A 182 -6.51 -7.64 12.38
C LEU A 182 -5.21 -8.46 12.35
N ALA A 183 -5.23 -9.67 12.92
CA ALA A 183 -4.09 -10.58 12.90
C ALA A 183 -3.66 -10.98 11.48
N ILE A 184 -4.60 -11.14 10.55
CA ILE A 184 -4.29 -11.40 9.13
C ILE A 184 -3.54 -10.19 8.54
N TRP A 185 -4.06 -8.99 8.76
CA TRP A 185 -3.43 -7.76 8.30
C TRP A 185 -2.11 -7.44 8.99
N SER A 186 -1.74 -8.16 10.07
CA SER A 186 -0.40 -8.11 10.67
C SER A 186 0.65 -9.04 10.02
N ARG A 187 0.25 -9.95 9.13
CA ARG A 187 1.17 -10.92 8.47
C ARG A 187 1.95 -10.35 7.31
N SER A 188 3.18 -10.80 7.10
CA SER A 188 3.92 -10.46 5.88
C SER A 188 3.14 -10.91 4.63
N LYS A 189 3.48 -10.30 3.49
CA LYS A 189 2.86 -10.63 2.20
C LYS A 189 3.00 -12.12 1.84
N PHE A 190 4.14 -12.73 2.13
CA PHE A 190 4.39 -14.13 1.79
C PHE A 190 3.62 -15.10 2.69
N GLU A 191 3.51 -14.80 3.99
CA GLU A 191 2.59 -15.54 4.88
C GLU A 191 1.14 -15.42 4.40
N ALA A 192 0.71 -14.22 3.97
CA ALA A 192 -0.65 -14.03 3.46
C ALA A 192 -0.91 -14.83 2.17
N LEU A 193 0.08 -14.97 1.28
CA LEU A 193 -0.03 -15.84 0.10
C LEU A 193 -0.21 -17.32 0.48
N GLU A 194 0.55 -17.80 1.47
CA GLU A 194 0.40 -19.17 1.98
C GLU A 194 -0.99 -19.40 2.59
N MET A 195 -1.48 -18.44 3.37
CA MET A 195 -2.83 -18.48 3.94
C MET A 195 -3.91 -18.48 2.85
N LEU A 196 -3.74 -17.68 1.79
CA LEU A 196 -4.65 -17.63 0.66
C LEU A 196 -4.71 -18.99 -0.06
N GLU A 197 -3.56 -19.58 -0.38
CA GLU A 197 -3.48 -20.88 -1.03
C GLU A 197 -4.05 -22.00 -0.16
N ALA A 198 -3.83 -21.95 1.15
CA ALA A 198 -4.44 -22.91 2.07
C ALA A 198 -5.97 -22.78 2.11
N ARG A 199 -6.49 -21.55 2.15
CA ARG A 199 -7.93 -21.26 2.21
C ARG A 199 -8.67 -21.67 0.94
N TYR A 200 -8.05 -21.48 -0.22
CA TYR A 200 -8.67 -21.70 -1.53
C TYR A 200 -7.95 -22.79 -2.33
N ARG A 201 -7.48 -23.85 -1.66
CA ARG A 201 -6.60 -24.90 -2.22
C ARG A 201 -7.13 -25.54 -3.51
N ASP A 202 -8.44 -25.69 -3.62
CA ASP A 202 -9.09 -26.36 -4.76
C ASP A 202 -9.52 -25.38 -5.86
N MET A 203 -9.09 -24.11 -5.78
CA MET A 203 -9.37 -23.09 -6.78
C MET A 203 -8.14 -22.76 -7.62
N GLU A 204 -8.35 -22.45 -8.90
CA GLU A 204 -7.26 -22.10 -9.82
C GLU A 204 -6.64 -20.72 -9.55
N GLY A 205 -7.33 -19.85 -8.82
CA GLY A 205 -6.96 -18.44 -8.65
C GLY A 205 -5.74 -18.16 -7.77
N PRO A 206 -5.65 -18.70 -6.53
CA PRO A 206 -4.59 -18.37 -5.58
C PRO A 206 -3.16 -18.52 -6.11
N PRO A 207 -2.81 -19.58 -6.87
CA PRO A 207 -1.46 -19.72 -7.42
C PRO A 207 -1.00 -18.55 -8.29
N PHE A 208 -1.92 -17.83 -8.96
CA PHE A 208 -1.56 -16.66 -9.78
C PHE A 208 -0.99 -15.51 -8.94
N ALA A 209 -1.43 -15.33 -7.69
CA ALA A 209 -0.86 -14.28 -6.83
C ALA A 209 0.60 -14.58 -6.46
N ARG A 210 0.92 -15.84 -6.14
CA ARG A 210 2.30 -16.25 -5.86
C ARG A 210 3.18 -16.13 -7.10
N GLN A 211 2.72 -16.68 -8.22
CA GLN A 211 3.44 -16.61 -9.51
C GLN A 211 3.75 -15.17 -9.90
N PHE A 212 2.80 -14.24 -9.71
CA PHE A 212 3.06 -12.81 -9.92
C PHE A 212 4.27 -12.33 -9.12
N TYR A 213 4.33 -12.57 -7.80
CA TYR A 213 5.45 -12.08 -6.99
C TYR A 213 6.77 -12.82 -7.24
N GLU A 214 6.74 -14.09 -7.63
CA GLU A 214 7.94 -14.82 -8.07
C GLU A 214 8.52 -14.20 -9.35
N GLU A 215 7.67 -13.82 -10.31
CA GLU A 215 8.08 -13.11 -11.51
C GLU A 215 8.61 -11.71 -11.20
N ILE A 216 7.96 -10.97 -10.29
CA ILE A 216 8.45 -9.67 -9.81
C ILE A 216 9.84 -9.83 -9.16
N GLY A 217 10.02 -10.80 -8.27
CA GLY A 217 11.30 -11.06 -7.60
C GLY A 217 12.43 -11.29 -8.60
N ALA A 218 12.18 -12.06 -9.65
CA ALA A 218 13.17 -12.32 -10.68
C ALA A 218 13.41 -11.12 -11.63
N LEU A 219 12.36 -10.35 -11.96
CA LEU A 219 12.47 -9.16 -12.83
C LEU A 219 13.27 -8.04 -12.19
N PHE A 220 13.11 -7.82 -10.89
CA PHE A 220 13.76 -6.73 -10.16
C PHE A 220 15.05 -7.15 -9.44
N GLY A 221 15.26 -8.46 -9.23
CA GLY A 221 16.52 -9.02 -8.76
C GLY A 221 17.54 -9.36 -9.86
N GLY A 222 17.17 -9.20 -11.13
CA GLY A 222 17.99 -9.59 -12.28
C GLY A 222 17.92 -8.60 -13.46
N LYS A 223 18.20 -9.10 -14.66
CA LYS A 223 18.03 -8.30 -15.88
C LYS A 223 16.54 -8.15 -16.16
N PHE A 224 16.07 -6.91 -16.32
CA PHE A 224 14.67 -6.67 -16.66
C PHE A 224 14.35 -7.18 -18.07
N GLU A 225 13.30 -8.00 -18.18
CA GLU A 225 12.87 -8.65 -19.42
C GLU A 225 11.42 -8.28 -19.75
N ALA A 226 11.22 -7.59 -20.87
CA ALA A 226 9.91 -7.03 -21.21
C ALA A 226 8.82 -8.09 -21.41
N GLU A 227 9.14 -9.24 -22.03
CA GLU A 227 8.17 -10.33 -22.20
C GLU A 227 7.76 -10.96 -20.88
N ARG A 228 8.72 -11.17 -19.97
CA ARG A 228 8.42 -11.64 -18.62
C ARG A 228 7.59 -10.62 -17.84
N ALA A 229 7.85 -9.32 -18.01
CA ALA A 229 7.02 -8.28 -17.41
C ALA A 229 5.58 -8.29 -17.94
N ARG A 230 5.37 -8.50 -19.25
CA ARG A 230 4.02 -8.66 -19.82
C ARG A 230 3.33 -9.91 -19.28
N HIS A 231 4.07 -11.01 -19.13
CA HIS A 231 3.57 -12.23 -18.53
C HIS A 231 3.15 -12.00 -17.07
N ALA A 232 4.00 -11.37 -16.26
CA ALA A 232 3.71 -11.07 -14.86
C ALA A 232 2.45 -10.21 -14.74
N PHE A 233 2.32 -9.17 -15.56
CA PHE A 233 1.13 -8.34 -15.58
C PHE A 233 -0.14 -9.16 -15.88
N LYS A 234 -0.09 -10.02 -16.91
CA LYS A 234 -1.18 -10.92 -17.26
C LYS A 234 -1.52 -11.87 -16.10
N THR A 235 -0.51 -12.46 -15.44
CA THR A 235 -0.67 -13.33 -14.27
C THR A 235 -1.39 -12.61 -13.13
N GLY A 236 -0.94 -11.40 -12.78
CA GLY A 236 -1.59 -10.58 -11.74
C GLY A 236 -3.03 -10.22 -12.09
N VAL A 237 -3.33 -9.87 -13.35
CA VAL A 237 -4.71 -9.60 -13.80
C VAL A 237 -5.60 -10.85 -13.70
N ARG A 238 -5.08 -12.04 -14.02
CA ARG A 238 -5.84 -13.30 -13.87
C ARG A 238 -6.25 -13.53 -12.42
N PHE A 239 -5.32 -13.32 -11.48
CA PHE A 239 -5.63 -13.37 -10.06
C PHE A 239 -6.74 -12.39 -9.67
N LEU A 240 -6.61 -11.12 -10.06
CA LEU A 240 -7.60 -10.10 -9.70
C LEU A 240 -8.98 -10.37 -10.30
N ARG A 241 -9.06 -10.91 -11.53
CA ARG A 241 -10.33 -11.31 -12.15
C ARG A 241 -10.99 -12.50 -11.46
N TRP A 242 -10.20 -13.43 -10.94
CA TRP A 242 -10.73 -14.49 -10.09
C TRP A 242 -11.25 -13.93 -8.76
N ALA A 243 -10.51 -13.03 -8.11
CA ALA A 243 -10.93 -12.39 -6.87
C ALA A 243 -12.21 -11.54 -7.05
N GLU A 244 -12.39 -10.91 -8.21
CA GLU A 244 -13.60 -10.18 -8.58
C GLU A 244 -14.85 -11.09 -8.51
N ALA A 245 -14.75 -12.35 -8.94
CA ALA A 245 -15.87 -13.27 -8.89
C ALA A 245 -16.32 -13.56 -7.46
N ILE A 246 -15.38 -13.60 -6.51
CA ILE A 246 -15.68 -13.72 -5.07
C ILE A 246 -16.30 -12.42 -4.55
N GLY A 247 -15.75 -11.26 -4.91
CA GLY A 247 -16.31 -9.97 -4.48
C GLY A 247 -17.78 -9.77 -4.86
N LYS A 248 -18.22 -10.34 -5.99
CA LYS A 248 -19.62 -10.31 -6.45
C LYS A 248 -20.59 -11.11 -5.59
N THR A 249 -20.11 -12.12 -4.85
CA THR A 249 -20.97 -12.97 -4.00
C THR A 249 -21.09 -12.44 -2.57
N LEU A 250 -20.26 -11.46 -2.19
CA LEU A 250 -20.30 -10.86 -0.85
C LEU A 250 -21.57 -10.01 -0.68
N PRO A 251 -22.11 -9.91 0.56
CA PRO A 251 -23.20 -8.99 0.85
C PRO A 251 -22.76 -7.55 0.55
N ASP A 252 -23.73 -6.71 0.17
CA ASP A 252 -23.49 -5.28 0.10
C ASP A 252 -23.22 -4.77 1.52
N THR A 253 -22.17 -3.99 1.67
CA THR A 253 -21.90 -3.31 2.92
C THR A 253 -22.71 -2.02 2.95
N ASP A 254 -23.31 -1.71 4.11
CA ASP A 254 -23.90 -0.40 4.40
C ASP A 254 -22.78 0.66 4.46
N VAL A 255 -22.19 0.98 3.31
CA VAL A 255 -21.18 2.02 3.18
C VAL A 255 -21.73 3.00 2.16
N SER A 256 -22.38 4.05 2.66
CA SER A 256 -22.76 5.22 1.88
C SER A 256 -21.55 5.65 1.03
N PRO A 257 -21.73 5.84 -0.29
CA PRO A 257 -20.64 6.20 -1.17
C PRO A 257 -20.21 7.63 -0.84
N THR A 258 -19.12 7.80 -0.10
CA THR A 258 -18.43 9.09 -0.03
C THR A 258 -17.68 9.28 -1.33
N SER A 259 -18.33 10.02 -2.23
CA SER A 259 -17.75 10.61 -3.43
C SER A 259 -16.50 11.42 -3.07
N GLY A 260 -15.33 10.98 -3.53
CA GLY A 260 -14.12 11.79 -3.43
C GLY A 260 -12.83 11.00 -3.52
N ARG A 261 -12.49 10.48 -4.71
CA ARG A 261 -11.12 10.10 -5.06
C ARG A 261 -10.89 10.33 -6.55
N ARG A 262 -10.04 11.31 -6.89
CA ARG A 262 -9.22 11.30 -8.10
C ARG A 262 -7.78 11.00 -7.68
N ARG A 263 -7.11 10.18 -8.49
CA ARG A 263 -5.67 9.92 -8.40
C ARG A 263 -4.89 11.19 -8.70
#